data_AF-A0A7W9GNY8-F1
#
_entry.id   AF-A0A7W9GNY8-F1
#
_cell.length_a   1.000
_cell.length_b   1.000
_cell.length_c   1.000
_cell.angle_alpha   90.00
_cell.angle_beta   90.00
_cell.angle_gamma   90.00
#
_symmetry.space_group_name_H-M   'P 1'
#
loop_
_entity.id
_entity.type
_entity.pdbx_description
1 polymer ?
#
loop_
_entity_poly.entity_id
_entity_poly.type
_entity_poly.pdbx_seq_one_letter_code
_entity_poly.pdbx_strand_id
1 'polypeptide(L)' 'MHAVVITEPGGPEVLVWSEVPDPVCGPGEVVVDVVASAVNRADVLQRRGRYDVPAGVARLARPRVQRHHQRGR' A
#
# COMPACT_ATOMS: atom_id res chain seq x y z
N MET A 1 -6.56 10.56 -1.56
CA MET A 1 -7.46 9.62 -0.86
C MET A 1 -6.75 8.99 0.34
N HIS A 2 -7.49 8.36 1.26
CA HIS A 2 -6.87 7.54 2.31
C HIS A 2 -6.81 6.06 1.89
N ALA A 3 -5.76 5.36 2.31
CA ALA A 3 -5.57 3.94 2.06
C ALA A 3 -4.88 3.25 3.23
N VAL A 4 -5.09 1.94 3.38
CA VAL A 4 -4.27 1.09 4.25
C VAL A 4 -3.03 0.66 3.48
N VAL A 5 -1.85 1.04 3.97
CA VAL A 5 -0.54 0.75 3.35
C VAL A 5 0.22 -0.27 4.19
N ILE A 6 0.73 -1.32 3.54
CA ILE A 6 1.66 -2.28 4.14
C ILE A 6 3.07 -1.70 4.03
N THR A 7 3.65 -1.24 5.15
CA THR A 7 4.99 -0.63 5.18
C THR A 7 6.10 -1.65 4.95
N GLU A 8 5.96 -2.85 5.51
CA GLU A 8 6.87 -3.98 5.35
C GLU A 8 6.14 -5.31 5.61
N PRO A 9 6.68 -6.46 5.16
CA PRO A 9 6.13 -7.76 5.55
C PRO A 9 6.18 -7.94 7.07
N GLY A 10 5.06 -8.26 7.72
CA GLY A 10 5.04 -8.35 9.19
C GLY A 10 3.73 -8.81 9.82
N GLY A 11 3.55 -8.48 11.11
CA GLY A 11 2.31 -8.60 11.87
C GLY A 11 1.34 -7.44 11.59
N PRO A 12 0.13 -7.41 12.20
CA PRO A 12 -0.90 -6.43 11.86
C PRO A 12 -0.47 -4.96 12.00
N GLU A 13 0.53 -4.71 12.86
CA GLU A 13 1.15 -3.41 13.12
C GLU A 13 1.73 -2.70 11.89
N VAL A 14 1.98 -3.44 10.81
CA VAL A 14 2.50 -2.88 9.55
C VAL A 14 1.40 -2.27 8.66
N LEU A 15 0.12 -2.40 9.03
CA LEU A 15 -1.01 -1.77 8.33
C LEU A 15 -1.20 -0.34 8.82
N VAL A 16 -0.84 0.62 7.96
CA VAL A 16 -0.91 2.05 8.31
C VAL A 16 -1.97 2.75 7.48
N TRP A 17 -2.91 3.41 8.16
CA TRP A 17 -3.85 4.33 7.53
C TRP A 17 -3.10 5.60 7.09
N SER A 18 -2.98 5.80 5.79
CA SER A 18 -2.16 6.86 5.19
C SER A 18 -2.94 7.64 4.15
N GLU A 19 -2.66 8.94 4.05
CA GLU A 19 -3.02 9.71 2.86
C GLU A 19 -2.09 9.36 1.69
N VAL A 20 -2.68 9.12 0.53
CA VAL A 20 -1.99 8.83 -0.73
C VAL A 20 -2.62 9.65 -1.87
N PRO A 21 -1.89 9.94 -2.96
CA PRO A 21 -2.46 10.58 -4.13
C PRO A 21 -3.67 9.82 -4.67
N ASP A 22 -4.62 10.53 -5.25
CA ASP A 22 -5.73 9.89 -5.95
C ASP A 22 -5.24 9.13 -7.18
N PRO A 23 -5.78 7.93 -7.47
CA PRO A 23 -5.41 7.17 -8.65
C PRO A 23 -5.83 7.89 -9.93
N VAL A 24 -5.01 7.75 -10.97
CA VAL A 24 -5.29 8.26 -12.32
C VAL A 24 -5.45 7.06 -13.24
N CYS A 25 -6.58 6.97 -13.94
CA CYS A 25 -6.84 5.90 -14.89
C CYS A 25 -6.07 6.09 -16.20
N GLY A 26 -5.50 5.01 -16.73
CA GLY A 26 -5.03 4.91 -18.10
C GLY A 26 -6.14 4.50 -19.09
N PRO A 27 -5.79 4.30 -20.38
CA PRO A 27 -6.74 3.83 -21.39
C PRO A 27 -7.35 2.48 -21.00
N GLY A 28 -8.69 2.41 -20.96
CA GLY A 28 -9.43 1.18 -20.62
C GLY A 28 -9.58 0.91 -19.12
N GLU A 29 -9.09 1.79 -18.26
CA GLU A 29 -9.26 1.71 -16.80
C GLU A 29 -10.36 2.66 -16.31
N VAL A 30 -10.86 2.44 -15.10
CA VAL A 30 -11.81 3.31 -14.42
C VAL A 30 -11.33 3.61 -13.00
N VAL A 31 -11.64 4.80 -12.49
CA VAL A 31 -11.47 5.15 -11.07
C VAL A 31 -12.79 4.89 -10.35
N VAL A 32 -12.72 4.19 -9.22
CA VAL A 32 -13.89 3.82 -8.41
C VAL A 32 -13.80 4.52 -7.05
N ASP A 33 -14.89 5.19 -6.65
CA ASP A 33 -15.05 5.70 -5.30
C ASP A 33 -15.50 4.57 -4.36
N VAL A 34 -14.60 4.15 -3.47
CA VAL A 34 -14.79 2.95 -2.63
C VAL A 34 -15.57 3.32 -1.36
N VAL A 35 -16.84 2.95 -1.32
CA VAL A 35 -17.70 3.15 -0.13
C VAL A 35 -17.64 1.99 0.87
N ALA A 36 -17.23 0.81 0.41
CA ALA A 36 -17.11 -0.39 1.24
C ALA A 36 -16.06 -1.34 0.65
N SER A 37 -15.43 -2.13 1.54
CA SER A 37 -14.49 -3.19 1.17
C SER A 37 -14.61 -4.36 2.15
N ALA A 38 -13.94 -5.47 1.86
CA ALA A 38 -13.94 -6.68 2.68
C ALA A 38 -12.52 -7.17 2.93
N VAL A 39 -12.32 -7.87 4.05
CA VAL A 39 -11.06 -8.53 4.39
C VAL A 39 -11.12 -9.98 3.99
N ASN A 40 -10.10 -10.42 3.25
CA ASN A 40 -9.93 -11.78 2.76
C ASN A 40 -8.69 -12.43 3.39
N ARG A 41 -8.63 -13.77 3.36
CA ARG A 41 -7.42 -14.51 3.79
C ARG A 41 -6.18 -14.12 2.98
N ALA A 42 -6.36 -13.76 1.72
CA ALA A 42 -5.27 -13.30 0.84
C ALA A 42 -4.57 -12.05 1.40
N ASP A 43 -5.30 -11.12 2.02
CA ASP A 43 -4.73 -9.90 2.59
C ASP A 43 -3.74 -10.21 3.73
N VAL A 44 -4.05 -11.24 4.52
CA VAL A 44 -3.14 -11.73 5.58
C VAL A 44 -1.87 -12.33 4.97
N LEU A 45 -2.00 -13.09 3.89
CA LEU A 45 -0.84 -13.67 3.20
C LEU A 45 0.02 -12.56 2.56
N GLN A 46 -0.61 -11.57 1.93
CA GLN A 46 0.07 -10.44 1.30
C GLN A 46 0.80 -9.57 2.33
N ARG A 47 0.15 -9.22 3.44
CA ARG A 47 0.75 -8.47 4.55
C ARG A 47 1.95 -9.20 5.16
N ARG A 48 1.92 -10.54 5.20
CA ARG A 48 3.04 -11.38 5.66
C ARG A 48 4.14 -11.57 4.61
N GLY A 49 4.00 -11.02 3.41
CA GLY A 49 4.93 -11.21 2.30
C GLY A 49 4.90 -12.62 1.70
N ARG A 50 3.78 -13.34 1.82
CA ARG A 50 3.59 -14.73 1.35
C ARG A 50 2.59 -14.83 0.20
N TYR A 51 2.31 -13.71 -0.46
CA TYR A 51 1.44 -13.65 -1.63
C TYR A 51 2.12 -12.77 -2.67
N ASP A 52 2.61 -13.41 -3.73
CA ASP A 52 3.32 -12.73 -4.79
C ASP A 52 2.34 -11.92 -5.64
N VAL A 53 2.67 -10.64 -5.83
CA VAL A 53 1.91 -9.77 -6.72
C VAL A 53 2.50 -9.93 -8.12
N PRO A 54 1.69 -10.21 -9.15
CA PRO A 54 2.16 -10.29 -10.53
C PRO A 54 2.92 -9.03 -10.96
N ALA A 55 3.89 -9.19 -11.86
CA ALA A 55 4.60 -8.06 -12.45
C ALA A 55 3.61 -7.12 -13.16
N GLY A 56 3.81 -5.81 -13.01
CA GLY A 56 3.00 -4.78 -13.66
C GLY A 56 1.78 -4.28 -12.88
N VAL A 57 1.44 -4.87 -11.73
CA VAL A 57 0.42 -4.29 -10.84
C VAL A 57 1.02 -3.08 -10.12
N ALA A 58 0.43 -1.90 -10.32
CA ALA A 58 0.85 -0.66 -9.69
C ALA A 58 0.83 -0.83 -8.16
N ARG A 59 2.01 -0.82 -7.55
CA ARG A 59 2.13 -0.70 -6.11
C ARG A 59 1.94 0.79 -5.79
N LEU A 60 0.90 1.14 -5.02
CA LEU A 60 0.74 2.51 -4.50
C LEU A 60 2.10 2.95 -3.98
N ALA A 61 2.61 4.05 -4.53
CA ALA A 61 3.99 4.47 -4.30
C ALA A 61 4.28 4.44 -2.79
N ARG A 62 5.29 3.66 -2.38
CA ARG A 62 5.68 3.65 -0.97
C ARG A 62 6.03 5.09 -0.60
N PRO A 63 5.47 5.68 0.47
CA PRO A 63 6.00 6.93 0.98
C PRO A 63 7.48 6.70 1.27
N ARG A 64 8.36 7.42 0.56
CA ARG A 64 9.80 7.38 0.82
C ARG A 64 10.01 7.92 2.22
N VAL A 65 10.15 7.05 3.21
CA VAL A 65 10.69 7.44 4.52
C VAL A 65 12.18 7.69 4.30
N GLN A 66 12.53 8.90 3.86
CA GLN A 66 13.90 9.40 3.98
C GLN A 66 14.17 9.58 5.47
N ARG A 67 14.67 8.53 6.12
CA ARG A 67 15.32 8.69 7.42
C ARG A 67 16.60 9.49 7.20
N HIS A 68 16.49 10.82 7.25
CA HIS A 68 17.64 11.68 7.48
C HIS A 68 18.13 11.40 8.90
N HIS A 69 19.00 10.39 9.03
CA HIS A 69 19.89 10.29 10.18
C HIS A 69 20.93 11.40 10.02
N GLN A 70 20.58 12.62 10.44
CA GLN A 70 21.60 13.59 10.81
C GLN A 70 22.28 13.05 12.08
N ARG A 71 23.35 12.27 11.90
CA ARG A 71 24.33 12.09 12.96
C ARG A 71 25.18 13.35 12.98
N GLY A 72 24.83 14.24 13.91
CA GLY A 72 25.70 15.34 14.29
C GLY A 72 26.78 14.84 15.25
N ARG A 73 28.01 15.26 14.93
CA ARG A 73 29.25 15.23 15.73
C ARG A 73 29.90 13.88 15.99
#